data_AF-A0A7C1HWY7-F1
#
_entry.id   AF-A0A7C1HWY7-F1
#
_cell.length_a   1.000
_cell.length_b   1.000
_cell.length_c   1.000
_cell.angle_alpha   90.00
_cell.angle_beta   90.00
_cell.angle_gamma   90.00
#
_symmetry.space_group_name_H-M   'P 1'
#
loop_
_entity.id
_entity.type
_entity.pdbx_description
1 polymer ?
#
loop_
_entity_poly.entity_id
_entity_poly.type
_entity_poly.pdbx_seq_one_letter_code
_entity_poly.pdbx_strand_id
1 'polypeptide(L)'
;MPEKISPGAPTGTPPEAKDKARIEKACRDFEAIMVAALMKETAAGKASRGNDGEKSTFAALEETAWEMTAGAVSSRGEGFGLWRQLYESITKGNRGGEEA
;
A
#
# COMPACT_ATOMS: atom_id res chain seq x y z
N MET A 1 -42.23 -14.85 -5.96
CA MET A 1 -41.96 -13.51 -5.38
C MET A 1 -40.47 -13.24 -5.56
N PRO A 2 -40.04 -12.28 -6.39
CA PRO A 2 -38.63 -11.94 -6.49
C PRO A 2 -38.29 -10.76 -5.54
N GLU A 3 -37.34 -11.00 -4.64
CA GLU A 3 -36.68 -9.96 -3.85
C GLU A 3 -36.00 -8.95 -4.78
N LYS A 4 -36.34 -7.68 -4.61
CA LYS A 4 -35.66 -6.58 -5.28
C LYS A 4 -34.35 -6.30 -4.54
N ILE A 5 -33.24 -6.75 -5.09
CA ILE A 5 -31.91 -6.28 -4.70
C ILE A 5 -31.83 -4.80 -5.11
N SER A 6 -31.95 -3.91 -4.14
CA SER A 6 -31.69 -2.48 -4.33
C SER A 6 -30.18 -2.29 -4.43
N PRO A 7 -29.64 -1.80 -5.56
CA PRO A 7 -28.24 -1.43 -5.62
C PRO A 7 -28.08 -0.16 -4.79
N GLY A 8 -27.46 -0.29 -3.62
CA GLY A 8 -27.07 0.86 -2.81
C GLY A 8 -26.18 1.77 -3.64
N ALA A 9 -26.73 2.91 -4.06
CA ALA A 9 -25.99 3.94 -4.77
C ALA A 9 -24.82 4.43 -3.88
N PRO A 10 -23.60 4.61 -4.43
CA PRO A 10 -22.54 5.29 -3.71
C PRO A 10 -22.96 6.75 -3.56
N THR A 11 -23.49 7.09 -2.40
CA THR A 11 -23.82 8.48 -2.06
C THR A 11 -22.52 9.26 -2.02
N GLY A 12 -22.33 10.15 -2.99
CA GLY A 12 -21.19 11.05 -3.16
C GLY A 12 -21.10 12.11 -2.05
N THR A 13 -21.05 11.65 -0.81
CA THR A 13 -20.79 12.49 0.35
C THR A 13 -19.27 12.66 0.45
N PRO A 14 -18.73 13.89 0.59
CA PRO A 14 -17.31 14.08 0.78
C PRO A 14 -16.86 13.22 1.97
N PRO A 15 -15.77 12.43 1.85
CA PRO A 15 -15.33 11.57 2.94
C PRO A 15 -15.13 12.43 4.19
N GLU A 16 -15.74 12.01 5.30
CA GLU A 16 -15.59 12.69 6.58
C GLU A 16 -14.10 12.76 6.94
N ALA A 17 -13.71 13.68 7.83
CA ALA A 17 -12.30 13.81 8.23
C ALA A 17 -11.68 12.48 8.72
N LYS A 18 -12.50 11.61 9.33
CA LYS A 18 -12.12 10.25 9.74
C LYS A 18 -11.88 9.31 8.55
N ASP A 19 -12.66 9.41 7.49
CA ASP A 19 -12.50 8.60 6.29
C ASP A 19 -11.27 9.03 5.48
N LYS A 20 -11.01 10.34 5.40
CA LYS A 20 -9.77 10.85 4.79
C LYS A 20 -8.52 10.32 5.49
N ALA A 21 -8.50 10.35 6.83
CA ALA A 21 -7.39 9.82 7.61
C ALA A 21 -7.22 8.29 7.43
N ARG A 22 -8.32 7.55 7.33
CA ARG A 22 -8.28 6.09 7.06
C ARG A 22 -7.76 5.78 5.65
N ILE A 23 -8.21 6.53 4.64
CA ILE A 23 -7.75 6.38 3.25
C ILE A 23 -6.27 6.75 3.14
N GLU A 24 -5.84 7.84 3.78
CA GLU A 24 -4.43 8.21 3.84
C GLU A 24 -3.58 7.11 4.48
N LYS A 25 -4.02 6.57 5.62
CA LYS A 25 -3.34 5.47 6.29
C LYS A 25 -3.24 4.24 5.38
N ALA A 26 -4.33 3.85 4.73
CA ALA A 26 -4.33 2.70 3.82
C ALA A 26 -3.37 2.91 2.63
N CYS A 27 -3.27 4.13 2.09
CA CYS A 27 -2.33 4.45 1.02
C CYS A 27 -0.86 4.33 1.48
N ARG A 28 -0.57 4.74 2.72
CA ARG A 28 0.77 4.60 3.32
C ARG A 28 1.09 3.14 3.63
N ASP A 29 0.14 2.40 4.20
CA ASP A 29 0.29 0.95 4.46
C ASP A 29 0.57 0.20 3.14
N PHE A 30 -0.09 0.58 2.04
CA PHE A 30 0.16 0.02 0.71
C PHE A 30 1.60 0.26 0.23
N GLU A 31 2.10 1.49 0.32
CA GLU A 31 3.47 1.80 -0.08
C GLU A 31 4.48 1.03 0.79
N ALA A 32 4.25 0.91 2.10
CA ALA A 32 5.08 0.11 2.98
C ALA A 32 5.16 -1.37 2.53
N ILE A 33 4.01 -1.98 2.21
CA ILE A 33 3.96 -3.37 1.74
C ILE A 33 4.72 -3.52 0.41
N MET A 34 4.51 -2.58 -0.52
CA MET A 34 5.17 -2.62 -1.83
C MET A 34 6.69 -2.47 -1.70
N VAL A 35 7.16 -1.54 -0.86
CA VAL A 35 8.59 -1.36 -0.59
C VAL A 35 9.19 -2.62 0.04
N ALA A 36 8.50 -3.23 1.01
CA ALA A 36 8.95 -4.48 1.62
C ALA A 36 9.07 -5.60 0.58
N ALA A 37 8.10 -5.73 -0.33
CA ALA A 37 8.15 -6.72 -1.41
C ALA A 37 9.34 -6.50 -2.36
N LEU A 38 9.61 -5.24 -2.76
CA LEU A 38 10.77 -4.90 -3.60
C LEU A 38 12.10 -5.18 -2.89
N MET A 39 12.19 -4.91 -1.59
CA MET A 39 13.39 -5.23 -0.80
C MET A 39 13.62 -6.74 -0.71
N LYS A 40 12.56 -7.53 -0.48
CA LYS A 40 12.63 -9.00 -0.49
C LYS A 40 13.06 -9.54 -1.86
N GLU A 41 12.51 -9.02 -2.95
CA GLU A 41 12.86 -9.44 -4.31
C GLU A 41 14.31 -9.09 -4.66
N THR A 42 14.75 -7.88 -4.34
CA THR A 42 16.15 -7.46 -4.57
C THR A 42 17.14 -8.27 -3.73
N ALA A 43 16.78 -8.66 -2.51
CA ALA A 43 17.60 -9.55 -1.69
C ALA A 43 17.66 -10.98 -2.28
N ALA A 44 16.52 -11.53 -2.70
CA ALA A 44 16.46 -12.85 -3.34
C ALA A 44 17.25 -12.88 -4.67
N GLY A 45 17.15 -11.83 -5.48
CA GLY A 45 17.91 -11.69 -6.73
C GLY A 45 19.41 -11.54 -6.52
N LYS A 46 19.84 -10.96 -5.39
CA LYS A 46 21.26 -10.93 -4.97
C LYS A 46 21.75 -12.31 -4.53
N ALA A 47 20.95 -13.03 -3.74
CA ALA A 47 21.26 -14.39 -3.32
C ALA A 47 21.38 -15.37 -4.52
N SER A 48 20.57 -15.18 -5.56
CA SER A 48 20.62 -15.98 -6.79
C SER A 48 21.87 -15.74 -7.67
N ARG A 49 22.56 -14.60 -7.55
CA ARG A 49 23.74 -14.25 -8.36
C ARG A 49 25.07 -14.53 -7.65
N GLY A 50 25.05 -14.71 -6.33
CA GLY A 50 26.17 -15.25 -5.55
C GLY A 50 26.05 -16.77 -5.46
N ASN A 51 27.17 -17.48 -5.46
CA ASN A 51 27.23 -18.94 -5.39
C ASN A 51 26.84 -19.53 -4.00
N ASP A 52 25.98 -18.85 -3.24
CA ASP A 52 25.62 -19.25 -1.88
C ASP A 52 24.16 -19.69 -1.84
N GLY A 53 23.95 -20.99 -2.07
CA GLY A 53 22.69 -21.68 -1.75
C GLY A 53 22.43 -21.81 -0.25
N GLU A 54 23.24 -21.19 0.61
CA GLU A 54 23.03 -21.14 2.06
C GLU A 54 22.01 -20.05 2.40
N LYS A 55 20.83 -20.47 2.86
CA LYS A 55 19.90 -19.57 3.54
C LYS A 55 20.63 -18.99 4.76
N SER A 56 20.73 -17.66 4.84
CA SER A 56 21.23 -16.96 6.03
C SER A 56 20.60 -17.54 7.29
N THR A 57 21.41 -17.88 8.29
CA THR A 57 20.93 -18.36 9.60
C THR A 57 19.97 -17.36 10.27
N PHE A 58 19.94 -16.12 9.80
CA PHE A 58 19.08 -15.04 10.28
C PHE A 58 18.02 -14.61 9.27
N ALA A 59 17.70 -15.41 8.25
CA ALA A 59 16.76 -15.04 7.19
C ALA A 59 15.40 -14.50 7.69
N ALA A 60 14.83 -15.10 8.74
CA ALA A 60 13.57 -14.62 9.33
C ALA A 60 13.71 -13.25 10.03
N LEU A 61 14.87 -12.99 10.62
CA LEU A 61 15.18 -11.70 11.25
C LEU A 61 15.40 -10.62 10.18
N GLU A 62 16.08 -10.97 9.08
CA GLU A 62 16.26 -10.09 7.92
C GLU A 62 14.93 -9.71 7.28
N GLU A 63 14.02 -10.68 7.10
CA GLU A 63 12.67 -10.44 6.59
C GLU A 63 11.90 -9.45 7.47
N THR A 64 11.93 -9.68 8.79
CA THR A 64 11.29 -8.78 9.77
C THR A 64 11.91 -7.38 9.74
N ALA A 65 13.23 -7.29 9.61
CA ALA A 65 13.94 -6.01 9.53
C ALA A 65 13.55 -5.22 8.27
N TRP A 66 13.36 -5.89 7.13
CA TRP A 66 12.89 -5.23 5.91
C TRP A 66 11.46 -4.72 6.03
N GLU A 67 10.57 -5.48 6.63
CA GLU A 67 9.19 -5.05 6.88
C GLU A 67 9.13 -3.82 7.81
N MET A 68 9.90 -3.84 8.90
CA MET A 68 9.99 -2.69 9.81
C MET A 68 10.60 -1.46 9.13
N THR A 69 11.64 -1.66 8.32
CA THR A 69 12.29 -0.58 7.56
C THR A 69 11.31 0.02 6.55
N ALA A 70 10.61 -0.81 5.79
CA ALA A 70 9.62 -0.34 4.81
C ALA A 70 8.47 0.43 5.47
N GLY A 71 7.98 -0.04 6.62
CA GLY A 71 6.99 0.68 7.42
C GLY A 71 7.51 2.03 7.94
N ALA A 72 8.75 2.07 8.42
CA ALA A 72 9.39 3.32 8.89
C ALA A 72 9.57 4.33 7.75
N VAL A 73 10.04 3.89 6.59
CA VAL A 73 10.25 4.73 5.40
C VAL A 73 8.93 5.32 4.90
N SER A 74 7.87 4.51 4.79
CA SER A 74 6.58 4.99 4.31
C SER A 74 5.87 5.89 5.33
N SER A 75 5.93 5.56 6.63
CA SER A 75 5.32 6.39 7.68
C SER A 75 5.97 7.77 7.80
N ARG A 76 7.30 7.86 7.65
CA ARG A 76 8.04 9.14 7.63
C ARG A 76 7.85 9.93 6.34
N GLY A 77 7.25 9.33 5.31
CA GLY A 77 7.12 9.95 4.00
C GLY A 77 8.45 10.10 3.26
N GLU A 78 9.46 9.33 3.66
CA GLU A 78 10.81 9.28 3.07
C GLU A 78 10.92 8.19 1.98
N GLY A 79 9.78 7.58 1.60
CA GLY A 79 9.68 6.60 0.52
C GLY A 79 9.56 7.21 -0.87
N PHE A 80 9.00 6.44 -1.81
CA PHE A 80 8.86 6.84 -3.22
C PHE A 80 7.77 7.90 -3.45
N GLY A 81 6.95 8.20 -2.43
CA GLY A 81 5.87 9.19 -2.51
C GLY A 81 4.63 8.66 -3.24
N LEU A 82 4.57 7.36 -3.52
CA LEU A 82 3.49 6.71 -4.25
C LEU A 82 2.18 6.74 -3.46
N TRP A 83 2.27 6.71 -2.14
CA TRP A 83 1.10 6.85 -1.27
C TRP A 83 0.37 8.18 -1.50
N ARG A 84 1.09 9.29 -1.77
CA ARG A 84 0.48 10.60 -2.05
C ARG A 84 -0.23 10.57 -3.38
N GLN A 85 0.40 10.02 -4.40
CA GLN A 85 -0.20 9.94 -5.73
C GLN A 85 -1.45 9.06 -5.73
N LEU A 86 -1.43 7.95 -5.01
CA LEU A 86 -2.60 7.09 -4.82
C LEU A 86 -3.70 7.81 -4.02
N TYR A 87 -3.34 8.47 -2.92
CA TYR A 87 -4.27 9.25 -2.11
C TYR A 87 -4.92 10.38 -2.91
N GLU A 88 -4.14 11.12 -3.68
CA GLU A 88 -4.64 12.16 -4.59
C GLU A 88 -5.53 11.59 -5.68
N SER A 89 -5.17 10.46 -6.28
CA SER A 89 -5.99 9.79 -7.30
C SER A 89 -7.35 9.38 -6.73
N ILE A 90 -7.39 8.78 -5.54
CA ILE A 90 -8.64 8.37 -4.90
C ILE A 90 -9.50 9.58 -4.53
N THR A 91 -8.88 10.64 -3.99
CA THR A 91 -9.62 11.82 -3.49
C THR A 91 -10.01 12.81 -4.59
N LYS A 92 -9.31 12.82 -5.73
CA LYS A 92 -9.65 13.62 -6.93
C LYS A 92 -10.55 12.82 -7.88
N GLY A 93 -10.30 11.53 -8.08
CA GLY A 93 -11.10 10.63 -8.93
C GLY A 93 -12.53 10.44 -8.44
N ASN A 94 -12.77 10.47 -7.12
CA ASN A 94 -14.13 10.48 -6.56
C ASN A 94 -14.94 11.77 -6.86
N ARG A 95 -14.35 12.80 -7.50
CA ARG A 95 -15.09 13.99 -7.97
C ARG A 95 -15.46 13.94 -9.45
N GLY A 96 -15.01 12.94 -10.20
CA GLY A 96 -15.21 12.85 -11.65
C GLY A 96 -16.53 12.19 -12.09
N GLY A 97 -17.42 11.87 -11.15
CA GLY A 97 -18.72 11.21 -11.44
C GLY A 97 -19.91 12.16 -11.55
N GLU A 98 -19.68 13.46 -11.75
CA GLU A 98 -20.74 14.49 -11.73
C GLU A 98 -21.05 15.13 -13.10
N GLU A 99 -20.42 14.66 -14.20
CA GLU A 99 -20.80 15.10 -15.56
C GLU A 99 -20.83 13.91 -16.54
N ALA A 100 -21.98 13.23 -16.61
CA ALA A 100 -22.48 12.51 -17.79
C ALA A 100 -23.97 12.17 -17.60
#